data_AF-A0A1I0WV21-F1
#
_entry.id   AF-A0A1I0WV21-F1
#
_cell.length_a   1.000
_cell.length_b   1.000
_cell.length_c   1.000
_cell.angle_alpha   90.00
_cell.angle_beta   90.00
_cell.angle_gamma   90.00
#
_symmetry.space_group_name_H-M   'P 1'
#
loop_
_entity.id
_entity.type
_entity.pdbx_description
1 polymer ?
#
loop_
_entity_poly.entity_id
_entity_poly.type
_entity_poly.pdbx_seq_one_letter_code
_entity_poly.pdbx_strand_id
1 'polypeptide(L)'
;MARTGAEPVLDLRLDRRTLQVELVRVAWWRRLVRARIDVALSAVAQPDTLGAAAFALPPAVAVGVPRAEELLAVLGGPRAAAGRHLDGLPDPGTQGAGRTAAGPPASGSAAGAGSPSSPEDQDRPPTSPGARLAGLRDLDARLAAYEAGVEGALREATAALVERLGAAPAEVLSALADPLPPA
;
A
#
# COMPACT_ATOMS: atom_id res chain seq x y z
N MET A 1 45.42 5.06 20.20
CA MET A 1 44.95 5.64 18.94
C MET A 1 43.71 6.47 19.25
N ALA A 2 43.78 7.79 19.06
CA ALA A 2 42.69 8.70 19.39
C ALA A 2 41.62 8.61 18.30
N ARG A 3 40.39 8.25 18.69
CA ARG A 3 39.20 8.35 17.83
C ARG A 3 38.95 9.84 17.63
N THR A 4 39.31 10.37 16.46
CA THR A 4 39.23 11.80 16.11
C THR A 4 37.78 12.28 16.21
N GLY A 5 37.53 13.43 16.85
CA GLY A 5 36.18 13.99 17.05
C GLY A 5 35.34 14.21 15.79
N ALA A 6 35.97 14.19 14.60
CA ALA A 6 35.31 14.28 13.29
C ALA A 6 34.55 13.00 12.86
N GLU A 7 35.03 11.81 13.24
CA GLU A 7 34.41 10.52 12.93
C GLU A 7 32.95 10.42 13.49
N PRO A 8 32.68 10.73 14.78
CA PRO A 8 31.31 10.70 15.29
C PRO A 8 30.39 11.78 14.68
N VAL A 9 30.93 12.88 14.13
CA VAL A 9 30.09 13.87 13.43
C VAL A 9 29.63 13.35 12.06
N LEU A 10 30.51 12.66 11.34
CA LEU A 10 30.18 12.05 10.06
C LEU A 10 29.13 10.95 10.23
N ASP A 11 29.25 10.10 11.25
CA ASP A 11 28.26 9.06 11.58
C ASP A 11 26.87 9.68 11.81
N LEU A 12 26.78 10.73 12.65
CA LEU A 12 25.51 11.42 12.91
C LEU A 12 24.90 12.04 11.64
N ARG A 13 25.71 12.54 10.71
CA ARG A 13 25.23 13.08 9.43
C ARG A 13 24.70 11.96 8.51
N LEU A 14 25.39 10.83 8.46
CA LEU A 14 24.96 9.65 7.70
C LEU A 14 23.65 9.08 8.26
N ASP A 15 23.55 8.97 9.58
CA ASP A 15 22.33 8.54 10.27
C ASP A 15 21.16 9.47 9.96
N ARG A 16 21.36 10.79 10.10
CA ARG A 16 20.35 11.79 9.76
C ARG A 16 19.87 11.65 8.31
N ARG A 17 20.79 11.48 7.35
CA ARG A 17 20.44 11.32 5.92
C ARG A 17 19.64 10.04 5.68
N THR A 18 20.06 8.94 6.30
CA THR A 18 19.36 7.65 6.22
C THR A 18 17.93 7.78 6.75
N LEU A 19 17.76 8.42 7.91
CA LEU A 19 16.44 8.68 8.50
C LEU A 19 15.56 9.57 7.60
N GLN A 20 16.12 10.59 6.95
CA GLN A 20 15.36 11.43 6.02
C GLN A 20 14.88 10.66 4.78
N VAL A 21 15.74 9.83 4.19
CA VAL A 21 15.37 8.96 3.06
C VAL A 21 14.24 8.02 3.48
N GLU A 22 14.35 7.45 4.68
CA GLU A 22 13.33 6.55 5.21
C GLU A 22 12.00 7.28 5.45
N LEU A 23 12.00 8.49 6.00
CA LEU A 23 10.77 9.29 6.14
C LEU A 23 10.06 9.52 4.80
N VAL A 24 10.81 9.87 3.75
CA VAL A 24 10.23 10.05 2.41
C VAL A 24 9.60 8.76 1.90
N ARG A 25 10.27 7.62 2.12
CA ARG A 25 9.77 6.28 1.75
C ARG A 25 8.50 5.92 2.51
N VAL A 26 8.47 6.13 3.82
CA VAL A 26 7.29 5.86 4.67
C VAL A 26 6.13 6.74 4.26
N ALA A 27 6.34 8.04 4.07
CA ALA A 27 5.30 8.97 3.63
C ALA A 27 4.72 8.57 2.27
N TRP A 28 5.55 8.06 1.35
CA TRP A 28 5.08 7.50 0.07
C TRP A 28 4.18 6.27 0.28
N TRP A 29 4.63 5.30 1.09
CA TRP A 29 3.83 4.12 1.40
C TRP A 29 2.51 4.45 2.09
N ARG A 30 2.49 5.39 3.04
CA ARG A 30 1.26 5.83 3.71
C ARG A 30 0.25 6.43 2.74
N ARG A 31 0.69 7.29 1.81
CA ARG A 31 -0.17 7.84 0.76
C ARG A 31 -0.78 6.74 -0.09
N LEU A 32 0.02 5.74 -0.46
CA LEU A 32 -0.45 4.60 -1.23
C LEU A 32 -1.46 3.73 -0.47
N VAL A 33 -1.23 3.48 0.82
CA VAL A 33 -2.17 2.74 1.69
C VAL A 33 -3.47 3.51 1.87
N ARG A 34 -3.41 4.82 2.12
CA ARG A 34 -4.61 5.68 2.22
C ARG A 34 -5.43 5.67 0.94
N ALA A 35 -4.79 5.81 -0.22
CA ALA A 35 -5.50 5.72 -1.50
C ALA A 35 -6.21 4.35 -1.68
N ARG A 36 -5.60 3.26 -1.19
CA ARG A 36 -6.24 1.93 -1.19
C ARG A 36 -7.38 1.83 -0.18
N ILE A 37 -7.27 2.45 0.99
CA ILE A 37 -8.36 2.58 1.96
C ILE A 37 -9.53 3.28 1.31
N ASP A 38 -9.30 4.40 0.61
CA ASP A 38 -10.36 5.18 -0.04
C ASP A 38 -11.10 4.34 -1.10
N VAL A 39 -10.36 3.56 -1.90
CA VAL A 39 -10.95 2.63 -2.90
C VAL A 39 -11.69 1.46 -2.23
N ALA A 40 -11.17 0.91 -1.14
CA ALA A 40 -11.85 -0.18 -0.43
C ALA A 40 -13.11 0.34 0.30
N LEU A 41 -13.04 1.55 0.83
CA LEU A 41 -14.13 2.22 1.52
C LEU A 41 -15.29 2.52 0.55
N SER A 42 -15.00 2.97 -0.68
CA SER A 42 -16.05 3.19 -1.69
C SER A 42 -16.76 1.90 -2.13
N ALA A 43 -16.10 0.74 -2.04
CA ALA A 43 -16.72 -0.55 -2.31
C ALA A 43 -17.67 -1.03 -1.19
N VAL A 44 -17.38 -0.65 0.07
CA VAL A 44 -18.20 -1.01 1.24
C VAL A 44 -19.33 0.00 1.47
N ALA A 45 -19.03 1.28 1.28
CA ALA A 45 -19.96 2.40 1.44
C ALA A 45 -20.19 3.01 0.06
N GLN A 46 -21.03 2.35 -0.75
CA GLN A 46 -21.40 2.94 -2.04
C GLN A 46 -22.15 4.26 -1.79
N PRO A 47 -21.76 5.34 -2.47
CA PRO A 47 -22.50 6.59 -2.37
C PRO A 47 -23.91 6.39 -2.94
N ASP A 48 -24.90 7.01 -2.30
CA ASP A 48 -26.24 7.11 -2.88
C ASP A 48 -26.18 7.82 -4.24
N THR A 49 -27.16 7.54 -5.09
CA THR A 49 -27.23 8.17 -6.41
C THR A 49 -27.34 9.69 -6.29
N LEU A 50 -26.38 10.39 -6.89
CA LEU A 50 -26.37 11.84 -6.91
C LEU A 50 -27.66 12.35 -7.59
N GLY A 51 -28.40 13.22 -6.91
CA GLY A 51 -29.68 13.72 -7.40
C GLY A 51 -30.90 12.84 -7.08
N ALA A 52 -30.78 11.80 -6.26
CA ALA A 52 -31.96 11.08 -5.72
C ALA A 52 -32.98 12.02 -5.04
N ALA A 53 -32.50 13.11 -4.44
CA ALA A 53 -33.30 14.18 -3.86
C ALA A 53 -33.33 15.46 -4.71
N ALA A 54 -33.01 15.39 -6.02
CA ALA A 54 -32.95 16.58 -6.88
C ALA A 54 -34.28 17.34 -6.95
N PHE A 55 -35.41 16.64 -6.80
CA PHE A 55 -36.75 17.24 -6.76
C PHE A 55 -37.04 18.02 -5.45
N ALA A 56 -36.24 17.80 -4.41
CA ALA A 56 -36.30 18.57 -3.16
C ALA A 56 -35.35 19.78 -3.16
N LEU A 57 -34.47 19.90 -4.18
CA LEU A 57 -33.56 21.03 -4.32
C LEU A 57 -34.24 22.18 -5.06
N PRO A 58 -33.86 23.44 -4.78
CA PRO A 58 -34.25 24.56 -5.61
C PRO A 58 -33.87 24.31 -7.08
N PRO A 59 -34.74 24.66 -8.05
CA PRO A 59 -34.56 24.28 -9.45
C PRO A 59 -33.25 24.82 -10.07
N ALA A 60 -32.78 25.99 -9.63
CA ALA A 60 -31.50 26.55 -10.07
C ALA A 60 -30.29 25.68 -9.66
N VAL A 61 -30.40 24.93 -8.55
CA VAL A 61 -29.36 24.03 -8.05
C VAL A 61 -29.48 22.66 -8.72
N ALA A 62 -30.71 22.19 -8.94
CA ALA A 62 -30.98 20.90 -9.59
C ALA A 62 -30.41 20.82 -11.02
N VAL A 63 -30.39 21.93 -11.75
CA VAL A 63 -29.81 22.01 -13.11
C VAL A 63 -28.29 21.80 -13.13
N GLY A 64 -27.59 22.09 -12.03
CA GLY A 64 -26.14 21.96 -11.93
C GLY A 64 -25.65 20.60 -11.43
N VAL A 65 -26.54 19.66 -11.11
CA VAL A 65 -26.15 18.34 -10.59
C VAL A 65 -25.63 17.47 -11.74
N PRO A 66 -24.35 17.04 -11.73
CA PRO A 66 -23.81 16.17 -12.76
C PRO A 66 -24.54 14.84 -12.77
N ARG A 67 -24.79 14.29 -13.95
CA ARG A 67 -25.54 13.03 -14.06
C ARG A 67 -24.66 11.86 -13.64
N ALA A 68 -25.27 10.81 -13.11
CA ALA A 68 -24.54 9.63 -12.64
C ALA A 68 -23.72 8.97 -13.78
N GLU A 69 -24.26 8.95 -15.01
CA GLU A 69 -23.58 8.45 -16.20
C GLU A 69 -22.36 9.29 -16.60
N GLU A 70 -22.40 10.61 -16.42
CA GLU A 70 -21.27 11.51 -16.71
C GLU A 70 -20.13 11.25 -15.73
N LEU A 71 -20.46 11.08 -14.44
CA LEU A 71 -19.50 10.73 -13.41
C LEU A 71 -18.88 9.34 -13.66
N LEU A 72 -19.69 8.35 -14.02
CA LEU A 72 -19.22 7.01 -14.34
C LEU A 72 -18.34 6.97 -15.60
N ALA A 73 -18.63 7.79 -16.61
CA ALA A 73 -17.78 7.92 -17.80
C ALA A 73 -16.39 8.47 -17.46
N VAL A 74 -16.31 9.44 -16.54
CA VAL A 74 -15.04 10.02 -16.07
C VAL A 74 -14.28 9.06 -15.16
N LEU A 75 -14.97 8.40 -14.21
CA LEU A 75 -14.38 7.50 -13.23
C LEU A 75 -14.03 6.12 -13.82
N GLY A 76 -14.73 5.69 -14.87
CA GLY A 76 -14.65 4.36 -15.48
C GLY A 76 -13.87 4.28 -16.80
N GLY A 77 -12.98 5.24 -17.10
CA GLY A 77 -12.15 5.25 -18.31
C GLY A 77 -11.45 3.89 -18.62
N PRO A 78 -10.94 3.67 -19.85
CA PRO A 78 -10.86 2.40 -20.62
C PRO A 78 -10.03 1.22 -20.04
N ARG A 79 -10.02 1.03 -18.73
CA ARG A 79 -9.45 -0.10 -17.99
C ARG A 79 -10.53 -0.95 -17.30
N ALA A 80 -11.79 -0.50 -17.27
CA ALA A 80 -12.94 -1.35 -16.93
C ALA A 80 -13.21 -2.44 -18.00
N ALA A 81 -12.77 -2.23 -19.25
CA ALA A 81 -12.83 -3.22 -20.34
C ALA A 81 -11.62 -4.18 -20.38
N ALA A 82 -10.51 -3.86 -19.70
CA ALA A 82 -9.28 -4.65 -19.71
C ALA A 82 -9.13 -5.58 -18.48
N GLY A 83 -10.18 -5.70 -17.65
CA GLY A 83 -10.21 -6.50 -16.43
C GLY A 83 -10.87 -7.87 -16.56
N ARG A 84 -11.07 -8.38 -17.78
CA ARG A 84 -11.54 -9.76 -18.04
C ARG A 84 -10.75 -10.40 -19.18
N HIS A 85 -9.47 -10.70 -18.94
CA HIS A 85 -8.74 -11.79 -19.60
C HIS A 85 -7.39 -12.01 -18.91
N LEU A 86 -7.38 -12.81 -17.84
CA LEU A 86 -6.18 -13.48 -17.34
C LEU A 86 -6.41 -15.00 -17.25
N ASP A 87 -7.24 -15.52 -18.16
CA ASP A 87 -7.15 -16.91 -18.60
C ASP A 87 -6.65 -16.90 -20.05
N GLY A 88 -5.68 -17.73 -20.41
CA GLY A 88 -5.34 -17.98 -21.81
C GLY A 88 -4.23 -17.09 -22.39
N LEU A 89 -3.00 -17.36 -21.97
CA LEU A 89 -1.90 -17.28 -22.93
C LEU A 89 -2.02 -18.51 -23.87
N PRO A 90 -1.93 -18.33 -25.20
CA PRO A 90 -2.18 -19.37 -26.18
C PRO A 90 -1.11 -20.46 -26.19
N ASP A 91 -1.57 -21.69 -26.36
CA ASP A 91 -0.77 -22.86 -26.68
C ASP A 91 -0.47 -22.86 -28.20
N PRO A 92 0.80 -22.85 -28.66
CA PRO A 92 1.10 -23.08 -30.06
C PRO A 92 1.31 -24.58 -30.30
N GLY A 93 0.21 -25.26 -30.59
CA GLY A 93 0.08 -26.33 -31.57
C GLY A 93 0.92 -27.59 -31.40
N THR A 94 0.25 -28.74 -31.32
CA THR A 94 0.48 -29.84 -32.26
C THR A 94 -0.78 -30.72 -32.36
N GLN A 95 -1.14 -30.95 -33.61
CA GLN A 95 -2.23 -31.73 -34.15
C GLN A 95 -1.95 -33.24 -34.01
N GLY A 96 -2.96 -34.06 -33.70
CA GLY A 96 -2.79 -35.52 -33.74
C GLY A 96 -3.94 -36.36 -33.18
N ALA A 97 -4.93 -36.62 -34.03
CA ALA A 97 -5.73 -37.84 -34.19
C ALA A 97 -5.98 -38.80 -33.00
N GLY A 98 -7.26 -39.21 -32.85
CA GLY A 98 -7.56 -40.62 -32.60
C GLY A 98 -8.62 -40.95 -31.54
N ARG A 99 -9.87 -41.09 -32.01
CA ARG A 99 -10.80 -42.22 -31.74
C ARG A 99 -11.13 -42.67 -30.30
N THR A 100 -12.46 -42.62 -30.07
CA THR A 100 -13.38 -43.67 -29.55
C THR A 100 -13.52 -43.99 -28.05
N ALA A 101 -14.79 -43.87 -27.64
CA ALA A 101 -15.60 -44.84 -26.87
C ALA A 101 -15.75 -44.70 -25.34
N ALA A 102 -16.95 -44.26 -24.96
CA ALA A 102 -17.93 -44.94 -24.11
C ALA A 102 -17.61 -45.29 -22.63
N GLY A 103 -18.40 -44.67 -21.73
CA GLY A 103 -19.05 -45.36 -20.60
C GLY A 103 -18.57 -45.01 -19.18
N PRO A 104 -19.42 -44.38 -18.33
CA PRO A 104 -19.34 -44.45 -16.86
C PRO A 104 -20.31 -45.57 -16.34
N PRO A 105 -20.55 -45.78 -15.03
CA PRO A 105 -19.95 -45.20 -13.81
C PRO A 105 -19.52 -46.27 -12.77
N ALA A 106 -18.72 -45.88 -11.78
CA ALA A 106 -18.65 -46.61 -10.51
C ALA A 106 -18.58 -45.64 -9.33
N SER A 107 -19.70 -45.55 -8.61
CA SER A 107 -19.82 -44.92 -7.31
C SER A 107 -19.02 -45.68 -6.27
N GLY A 108 -18.07 -44.99 -5.63
CA GLY A 108 -17.36 -45.46 -4.43
C GLY A 108 -17.52 -44.43 -3.33
N SER A 109 -18.56 -44.61 -2.52
CA SER A 109 -18.79 -43.89 -1.26
C SER A 109 -17.90 -44.49 -0.17
N ALA A 110 -16.99 -43.69 0.37
CA ALA A 110 -16.32 -43.93 1.65
C ALA A 110 -16.21 -42.57 2.36
N ALA A 111 -16.98 -42.37 3.42
CA ALA A 111 -16.61 -42.64 4.80
C ALA A 111 -16.19 -41.34 5.49
N GLY A 112 -17.01 -40.93 6.46
CA GLY A 112 -16.78 -39.74 7.26
C GLY A 112 -15.47 -39.83 8.03
N ALA A 113 -14.74 -38.71 8.03
CA ALA A 113 -13.80 -38.35 9.06
C ALA A 113 -14.04 -36.86 9.32
N GLY A 114 -14.33 -36.51 10.57
CA GLY A 114 -14.41 -35.11 10.97
C GLY A 114 -13.14 -34.41 10.55
N SER A 115 -13.27 -33.35 9.76
CA SER A 115 -12.14 -32.52 9.36
C SER A 115 -11.51 -31.94 10.63
N PRO A 116 -10.24 -32.25 10.94
CA PRO A 116 -9.48 -31.38 11.81
C PRO A 116 -9.33 -30.05 11.06
N SER A 117 -9.67 -28.93 11.70
CA SER A 117 -9.44 -27.60 11.15
C SER A 117 -7.97 -27.49 10.73
N SER A 118 -7.73 -27.48 9.42
CA SER A 118 -6.39 -27.33 8.86
C SER A 118 -5.80 -26.00 9.31
N PRO A 119 -4.52 -25.96 9.75
CA PRO A 119 -3.82 -24.72 10.04
C PRO A 119 -3.57 -23.84 8.80
N GLU A 120 -3.90 -24.32 7.59
CA GLU A 120 -3.69 -23.63 6.31
C GLU A 120 -4.74 -22.56 5.97
N ASP A 121 -5.84 -22.44 6.72
CA ASP A 121 -6.83 -21.39 6.48
C ASP A 121 -6.44 -20.02 7.09
N GLN A 122 -5.37 -19.96 7.89
CA GLN A 122 -4.92 -18.72 8.53
C GLN A 122 -4.16 -17.76 7.59
N ASP A 123 -3.72 -18.24 6.41
CA ASP A 123 -3.00 -17.44 5.43
C ASP A 123 -3.88 -17.05 4.22
N ARG A 124 -5.17 -17.40 4.25
CA ARG A 124 -6.13 -16.99 3.22
C ARG A 124 -6.48 -15.51 3.47
N PRO A 125 -6.19 -14.60 2.53
CA PRO A 125 -6.49 -13.19 2.73
C PRO A 125 -8.00 -13.02 2.96
N PRO A 126 -8.41 -12.10 3.86
CA PRO A 126 -9.82 -11.80 4.07
C PRO A 126 -10.46 -11.44 2.72
N THR A 127 -11.34 -12.31 2.23
CA THR A 127 -12.00 -12.13 0.93
C THR A 127 -13.12 -11.11 1.00
N SER A 128 -13.62 -10.79 2.20
CA SER A 128 -14.64 -9.76 2.38
C SER A 128 -14.04 -8.36 2.27
N PRO A 129 -14.69 -7.43 1.53
CA PRO A 129 -14.23 -6.05 1.41
C PRO A 129 -14.00 -5.34 2.76
N GLY A 130 -14.85 -5.62 3.75
CA GLY A 130 -14.73 -5.07 5.10
C GLY A 130 -13.47 -5.55 5.84
N ALA A 131 -13.12 -6.83 5.73
CA ALA A 131 -11.92 -7.35 6.38
C ALA A 131 -10.63 -6.92 5.66
N ARG A 132 -10.68 -6.73 4.32
CA ARG A 132 -9.59 -6.04 3.59
C ARG A 132 -9.40 -4.59 4.06
N LEU A 133 -10.49 -3.85 4.25
CA LEU A 133 -10.44 -2.46 4.75
C LEU A 133 -9.85 -2.39 6.16
N ALA A 134 -10.23 -3.31 7.05
CA ALA A 134 -9.64 -3.43 8.39
C ALA A 134 -8.13 -3.67 8.31
N GLY A 135 -7.67 -4.64 7.52
CA GLY A 135 -6.25 -4.91 7.34
C GLY A 135 -5.45 -3.73 6.76
N LEU A 136 -6.04 -2.93 5.87
CA LEU A 136 -5.42 -1.70 5.36
C LEU A 136 -5.31 -0.61 6.44
N ARG A 137 -6.32 -0.46 7.31
CA ARG A 137 -6.27 0.48 8.45
C ARG A 137 -5.21 0.07 9.48
N ASP A 138 -5.10 -1.22 9.78
CA ASP A 138 -4.06 -1.75 10.65
C ASP A 138 -2.66 -1.49 10.06
N LEU A 139 -2.51 -1.62 8.74
CA LEU A 139 -1.26 -1.29 8.05
C LEU A 139 -0.94 0.21 8.11
N ASP A 140 -1.91 1.12 7.90
CA ASP A 140 -1.68 2.55 8.06
C ASP A 140 -1.30 2.91 9.50
N ALA A 141 -1.92 2.27 10.50
CA ALA A 141 -1.57 2.45 11.91
C ALA A 141 -0.14 2.01 12.20
N ARG A 142 0.30 0.85 11.68
CA ARG A 142 1.70 0.41 11.81
C ARG A 142 2.68 1.34 11.10
N LEU A 143 2.35 1.82 9.90
CA LEU A 143 3.18 2.79 9.18
C LEU A 143 3.26 4.13 9.92
N ALA A 144 2.17 4.58 10.53
CA ALA A 144 2.14 5.79 11.37
C ALA A 144 3.03 5.66 12.60
N ALA A 145 2.98 4.52 13.29
CA ALA A 145 3.84 4.26 14.44
C ALA A 145 5.32 4.22 14.04
N TYR A 146 5.62 3.59 12.89
CA TYR A 146 6.97 3.56 12.35
C TYR A 146 7.47 4.97 11.95
N GLU A 147 6.66 5.76 11.24
CA GLU A 147 6.98 7.15 10.90
C GLU A 147 7.31 7.97 12.15
N ALA A 148 6.47 7.88 13.20
CA ALA A 148 6.71 8.57 14.46
C ALA A 148 8.03 8.15 15.12
N GLY A 149 8.40 6.87 15.03
CA GLY A 149 9.70 6.36 15.49
C GLY A 149 10.88 6.96 14.70
N VAL A 150 10.78 6.99 13.37
CA VAL A 150 11.82 7.58 12.51
C VAL A 150 11.95 9.09 12.73
N GLU A 151 10.84 9.81 12.90
CA GLU A 151 10.85 11.24 13.27
C GLU A 151 11.47 11.48 14.64
N GLY A 152 11.20 10.59 15.61
CA GLY A 152 11.83 10.58 16.93
C GLY A 152 13.35 10.48 16.82
N ALA A 153 13.84 9.44 16.14
CA ALA A 153 15.26 9.23 15.91
C ALA A 153 15.90 10.41 15.14
N LEU A 154 15.21 10.98 14.14
CA LEU A 154 15.72 12.13 13.39
C LEU A 154 15.88 13.36 14.29
N ARG A 155 14.94 13.58 15.21
CA ARG A 155 15.00 14.67 16.20
C ARG A 155 16.16 14.48 17.15
N GLU A 156 16.38 13.27 17.66
CA GLU A 156 17.50 12.93 18.53
C GLU A 156 18.85 13.12 17.84
N ALA A 157 19.00 12.60 16.61
CA ALA A 157 20.21 12.79 15.81
C ALA A 157 20.49 14.28 15.53
N THR A 158 19.44 15.07 15.30
CA THR A 158 19.55 16.52 15.11
C THR A 158 19.98 17.22 16.40
N ALA A 159 19.42 16.85 17.55
CA ALA A 159 19.82 17.39 18.85
C ALA A 159 21.29 17.07 19.15
N ALA A 160 21.74 15.83 18.89
CA ALA A 160 23.13 15.43 19.07
C ALA A 160 24.10 16.25 18.19
N LEU A 161 23.72 16.54 16.94
CA LEU A 161 24.50 17.42 16.05
C LEU A 161 24.56 18.87 16.57
N VAL A 162 23.46 19.40 17.09
CA VAL A 162 23.40 20.77 17.66
C VAL A 162 24.25 20.88 18.92
N GLU A 163 24.13 19.91 19.83
CA GLU A 163 24.98 19.84 21.04
C GLU A 163 26.46 19.76 20.67
N ARG A 164 26.80 18.93 19.67
CA ARG A 164 28.18 18.84 19.18
C ARG A 164 28.65 20.14 18.53
N LEU A 165 27.80 20.83 17.78
CA LEU A 165 28.11 22.13 17.19
C LEU A 165 28.42 23.17 18.27
N GLY A 166 27.68 23.16 19.38
CA GLY A 166 27.95 24.03 20.54
C GLY A 166 29.27 23.72 21.23
N ALA A 167 29.60 22.43 21.38
CA ALA A 167 30.82 21.98 22.08
C ALA A 167 32.10 22.11 21.23
N ALA A 168 32.02 21.84 19.93
CA ALA A 168 33.18 21.76 19.03
C ALA A 168 32.84 22.27 17.61
N PRO A 169 32.61 23.59 17.44
CA PRO A 169 32.13 24.14 16.17
C PRO A 169 33.11 23.92 15.02
N ALA A 170 34.42 24.00 15.27
CA ALA A 170 35.44 23.78 14.23
C ALA A 170 35.41 22.35 13.67
N GLU A 171 35.18 21.34 14.52
CA GLU A 171 35.08 19.94 14.08
C GLU A 171 33.85 19.73 13.20
N VAL A 172 32.70 20.28 13.60
CA VAL A 172 31.45 20.14 12.86
C VAL A 172 31.52 20.87 11.52
N LEU A 173 32.03 22.09 11.50
CA LEU A 173 32.18 22.87 10.26
C LEU A 173 33.17 22.22 9.29
N SER A 174 34.27 21.65 9.80
CA SER A 174 35.21 20.89 8.97
C SER A 174 34.56 19.64 8.39
N ALA A 175 33.78 18.89 9.18
CA ALA A 175 33.07 17.73 8.68
C ALA A 175 32.00 18.11 7.64
N LEU A 176 31.30 19.22 7.83
CA LEU A 176 30.31 19.72 6.86
C LEU A 176 30.91 20.11 5.51
N ALA A 177 32.15 20.59 5.50
CA ALA A 177 32.89 20.92 4.27
C ALA A 177 33.30 19.67 3.48
N ASP A 178 33.36 18.51 4.14
CA ASP A 178 33.65 17.23 3.49
C ASP A 178 32.38 16.67 2.83
N PRO A 179 32.37 16.43 1.50
CA PRO A 179 31.20 15.89 0.81
C PRO A 179 30.86 14.50 1.33
N LEU A 180 29.62 14.33 1.78
CA LEU A 180 29.10 13.02 2.14
C LEU A 180 29.14 12.08 0.92
N PRO A 181 29.58 10.82 1.08
CA PRO A 181 29.51 9.84 0.01
C PRO A 181 28.06 9.67 -0.49
N PRO A 182 27.87 9.30 -1.77
CA PRO A 182 26.54 9.00 -2.29
C PRO A 182 25.93 7.82 -1.52
N ALA A 183 24.62 7.90 -1.28
CA ALA A 183 23.82 6.87 -0.61
C ALA A 183 23.42 5.76 -1.58
#